data_AF-A0A1Q4VDZ7-F1
#
_entry.id   AF-A0A1Q4VDZ7-F1
#
_cell.length_a   1.000
_cell.length_b   1.000
_cell.length_c   1.000
_cell.angle_alpha   90.00
_cell.angle_beta   90.00
_cell.angle_gamma   90.00
#
_symmetry.space_group_name_H-M   'P 1'
#
loop_
_entity.id
_entity.type
_entity.pdbx_description
1 polymer ?
#
loop_
_entity_poly.entity_id
_entity_poly.type
_entity_poly.pdbx_seq_one_letter_code
_entity_poly.pdbx_strand_id
1 'polypeptide(L)'
;MYVRAWRVYSRFAVTMTVSASSVSRVMPGLSRRASSQAYDVSGDAVADLVYRSESGKLMLRKGKPATGGGVDLVSLAAAANSLGGADTTYGAANWTVASVPFVMGTPDADNDSVPDIWAVRSDGSVRFHPGSRTALSGDGGEMVGPNSHWRSRIAIG
;
A
#
# COMPACT_ATOMS: atom_id res chain seq x y z
N MET A 1 -15.72 -30.66 -6.01
CA MET A 1 -14.71 -31.53 -5.36
C MET A 1 -13.33 -30.89 -5.53
N TYR A 2 -12.88 -30.09 -4.56
CA TYR A 2 -11.51 -30.08 -4.04
C TYR A 2 -11.45 -29.16 -2.81
N VAL A 3 -11.09 -29.72 -1.67
CA VAL A 3 -10.89 -29.07 -0.36
C VAL A 3 -9.38 -28.87 -0.22
N ARG A 4 -8.87 -27.73 0.28
CA ARG A 4 -7.63 -27.71 1.09
C ARG A 4 -7.66 -26.61 2.14
N ALA A 5 -7.58 -27.06 3.38
CA ALA A 5 -7.48 -26.30 4.61
C ALA A 5 -6.16 -25.52 4.70
N TRP A 6 -6.17 -24.39 5.42
CA TRP A 6 -4.95 -23.79 5.96
C TRP A 6 -5.05 -23.69 7.47
N ARG A 7 -4.10 -24.39 8.10
CA ARG A 7 -3.88 -24.48 9.55
C ARG A 7 -3.20 -23.18 10.01
N VAL A 8 -3.65 -22.67 11.15
CA VAL A 8 -3.21 -21.43 11.79
C VAL A 8 -1.76 -21.51 12.27
N TYR A 9 -0.96 -20.49 11.95
CA TYR A 9 0.10 -19.97 12.83
C TYR A 9 0.06 -18.42 12.82
N SER A 10 -0.11 -17.87 14.03
CA SER A 10 0.21 -16.51 14.54
C SER A 10 1.42 -15.88 13.80
N ARG A 11 1.50 -14.61 13.37
CA ARG A 11 1.06 -13.30 13.89
C ARG A 11 0.74 -12.33 12.73
N PHE A 12 -0.05 -11.31 13.02
CA PHE A 12 -0.66 -10.33 12.11
C PHE A 12 0.24 -9.79 10.98
N ALA A 13 -0.08 -10.21 9.75
CA ALA A 13 0.00 -9.40 8.54
C ALA A 13 -1.14 -9.87 7.63
N VAL A 14 -2.27 -9.14 7.62
CA VAL A 14 -3.30 -9.38 6.60
C VAL A 14 -2.77 -8.74 5.32
N THR A 15 -1.92 -9.45 4.59
CA THR A 15 -1.69 -9.13 3.19
C THR A 15 -2.97 -9.49 2.46
N MET A 16 -3.81 -8.49 2.20
CA MET A 16 -4.99 -8.65 1.37
C MET A 16 -4.52 -8.77 -0.10
N THR A 17 -4.06 -9.95 -0.52
CA THR A 17 -3.95 -10.28 -1.94
C THR A 17 -5.35 -10.65 -2.43
N VAL A 18 -6.15 -9.64 -2.67
CA VAL A 18 -7.46 -9.81 -3.30
C VAL A 18 -7.22 -10.03 -4.79
N SER A 19 -7.76 -11.12 -5.34
CA SER A 19 -7.74 -11.34 -6.80
C SER A 19 -8.38 -10.14 -7.48
N ALA A 20 -7.64 -9.54 -8.43
CA ALA A 20 -8.00 -8.31 -9.13
C ALA A 20 -9.41 -8.31 -9.75
N SER A 21 -9.96 -9.48 -10.07
CA SER A 21 -11.30 -9.63 -10.63
C SER A 21 -12.43 -9.34 -9.63
N SER A 22 -12.22 -9.55 -8.33
CA SER A 22 -13.25 -9.34 -7.31
C SER A 22 -13.26 -7.91 -6.76
N VAL A 23 -12.13 -7.21 -6.79
CA VAL A 23 -11.98 -5.86 -6.21
C VAL A 23 -12.27 -4.73 -7.18
N SER A 24 -11.98 -4.90 -8.47
CA SER A 24 -12.38 -3.94 -9.50
C SER A 24 -13.90 -3.70 -9.53
N ARG A 25 -14.70 -4.67 -9.07
CA ARG A 25 -16.16 -4.58 -8.98
C ARG A 25 -16.64 -3.84 -7.72
N VAL A 26 -15.81 -3.74 -6.70
CA VAL A 26 -16.15 -3.17 -5.38
C VAL A 26 -15.50 -1.79 -5.19
N MET A 27 -14.35 -1.52 -5.82
CA MET A 27 -13.59 -0.27 -5.71
C MET A 27 -13.18 0.24 -7.12
N PRO A 28 -13.95 1.14 -7.75
CA PRO A 28 -13.58 1.72 -9.05
C PRO A 28 -12.28 2.53 -8.94
N GLY A 29 -11.31 2.29 -9.84
CA GLY A 29 -10.02 3.01 -9.90
C GLY A 29 -8.81 2.26 -9.33
N LEU A 30 -9.00 1.04 -8.79
CA LEU A 30 -7.90 0.19 -8.35
C LEU A 30 -7.40 -0.68 -9.51
N SER A 31 -6.16 -0.48 -9.96
CA SER A 31 -5.59 -1.25 -11.09
C SER A 31 -5.53 -2.75 -10.78
N ARG A 32 -5.55 -3.59 -11.82
CA ARG A 32 -5.47 -5.06 -11.72
C ARG A 32 -4.19 -5.60 -11.04
N ARG A 33 -3.24 -4.74 -10.68
CA ARG A 33 -2.00 -5.02 -9.94
C ARG A 33 -1.72 -3.89 -8.93
N ALA A 34 -2.75 -3.41 -8.24
CA ALA A 34 -2.57 -2.44 -7.18
C ALA A 34 -2.11 -3.13 -5.90
N SER A 35 -1.00 -2.67 -5.35
CA SER A 35 -0.66 -2.83 -3.94
C SER A 35 -1.48 -1.80 -3.16
N SER A 36 -2.29 -2.26 -2.21
CA SER A 36 -3.06 -1.42 -1.30
C SER A 36 -2.63 -1.73 0.13
N GLN A 37 -2.25 -0.70 0.88
CA GLN A 37 -1.81 -0.82 2.27
C GLN A 37 -2.70 0.05 3.14
N ALA A 38 -3.11 -0.49 4.30
CA ALA A 38 -3.97 0.19 5.25
C ALA A 38 -3.24 0.42 6.57
N TYR A 39 -2.86 1.67 6.84
CA TYR A 39 -2.20 2.11 8.06
C TYR A 39 -2.58 3.57 8.35
N ASP A 40 -2.42 4.05 9.60
CA ASP A 40 -2.61 5.47 9.92
C ASP A 40 -1.42 6.30 9.43
N VAL A 41 -1.44 6.64 8.14
CA VAL A 41 -0.39 7.42 7.49
C VAL A 41 -0.50 8.88 7.89
N SER A 42 -1.72 9.39 8.04
CA SER A 42 -1.95 10.82 8.27
C SER A 42 -1.85 11.26 9.72
N GLY A 43 -1.85 10.31 10.68
CA GLY A 43 -1.68 10.56 12.11
C GLY A 43 -2.96 10.96 12.83
N ASP A 44 -4.11 10.63 12.29
CA ASP A 44 -5.42 10.94 12.89
C ASP A 44 -6.04 9.78 13.67
N ALA A 45 -5.24 8.74 13.95
CA ALA A 45 -5.63 7.51 14.62
C ALA A 45 -6.64 6.66 13.83
N VAL A 46 -6.84 6.94 12.54
CA VAL A 46 -7.68 6.17 11.63
C VAL A 46 -6.82 5.60 10.51
N ALA A 47 -7.09 4.35 10.13
CA ALA A 47 -6.38 3.74 9.02
C ALA A 47 -6.72 4.44 7.69
N ASP A 48 -5.68 4.80 6.95
CA ASP A 48 -5.74 5.36 5.60
C ASP A 48 -5.36 4.31 4.56
N LEU A 49 -5.68 4.57 3.30
CA LEU A 49 -5.29 3.73 2.17
C LEU A 49 -4.23 4.42 1.31
N VAL A 50 -3.04 3.82 1.21
CA VAL A 50 -2.05 4.17 0.17
C VAL A 50 -2.17 3.17 -0.97
N TYR A 51 -2.35 3.68 -2.19
CA TYR A 51 -2.53 2.84 -3.36
C TYR A 51 -1.90 3.45 -4.62
N ARG A 52 -1.60 2.59 -5.58
CA ARG A 52 -1.09 2.98 -6.90
C ARG A 52 -2.23 3.39 -7.83
N SER A 53 -2.13 4.58 -8.43
CA SER A 53 -3.02 5.00 -9.51
C SER A 53 -2.62 4.41 -10.87
N GLU A 54 -3.54 4.40 -11.83
CA GLU A 54 -3.25 4.01 -13.21
C GLU A 54 -2.22 4.94 -13.89
N SER A 55 -2.14 6.20 -13.45
CA SER A 55 -1.17 7.19 -13.92
C SER A 55 0.24 7.03 -13.31
N GLY A 56 0.48 5.98 -12.52
CA GLY A 56 1.81 5.71 -11.96
C GLY A 56 2.18 6.62 -10.78
N LYS A 57 1.19 7.11 -10.05
CA LYS A 57 1.35 7.84 -8.78
C LYS A 57 1.07 6.91 -7.61
N LEU A 58 1.56 7.26 -6.42
CA LEU A 58 0.92 6.80 -5.18
C LEU A 58 -0.08 7.85 -4.74
N MET A 59 -1.24 7.39 -4.31
CA MET A 59 -2.35 8.19 -3.83
C MET A 59 -2.60 7.82 -2.38
N LEU A 60 -2.93 8.81 -1.56
CA LEU A 60 -3.37 8.66 -0.19
C LEU A 60 -4.87 8.95 -0.14
N ARG A 61 -5.65 8.00 0.37
CA ARG A 61 -7.07 8.15 0.67
C ARG A 61 -7.24 8.08 2.18
N LYS A 62 -7.64 9.20 2.77
CA LYS A 62 -7.80 9.28 4.21
C LYS A 62 -9.06 8.59 4.71
N GLY A 63 -8.93 7.77 5.74
CA GLY A 63 -10.05 7.09 6.37
C GLY A 63 -10.92 8.04 7.20
N LYS A 64 -12.16 7.63 7.48
CA LYS A 64 -13.01 8.25 8.51
C LYS A 64 -13.19 7.28 9.68
N PRO A 65 -13.29 7.79 10.92
CA PRO A 65 -13.53 6.93 12.06
C PRO A 65 -14.94 6.31 11.98
N ALA A 66 -15.04 5.02 12.26
CA ALA A 66 -16.33 4.37 12.47
C ALA A 66 -16.82 4.59 13.90
N THR A 67 -18.14 4.60 14.11
CA THR A 67 -18.76 4.80 15.44
C THR A 67 -18.31 3.77 16.49
N GLY A 68 -17.89 2.58 16.06
CA GLY A 68 -17.39 1.49 16.93
C GLY A 68 -15.87 1.44 17.07
N GLY A 69 -15.15 2.44 16.58
CA GLY A 69 -13.69 2.45 16.49
C GLY A 69 -13.16 1.87 15.18
N GLY A 70 -11.89 2.15 14.88
CA GLY A 70 -11.28 1.82 13.60
C GLY A 70 -11.79 2.67 12.45
N VAL A 71 -11.52 2.22 11.21
CA VAL A 71 -11.91 2.93 9.98
C VAL A 71 -13.29 2.47 9.48
N ASP A 72 -14.10 3.42 9.02
CA ASP A 72 -15.28 3.14 8.22
C ASP A 72 -14.84 2.67 6.82
N LEU A 73 -15.10 1.40 6.49
CA LEU A 73 -14.73 0.83 5.19
C LEU A 73 -15.38 1.55 3.99
N VAL A 74 -16.51 2.22 4.18
CA VAL A 74 -17.16 3.03 3.12
C VAL A 74 -16.31 4.24 2.77
N SER A 75 -15.58 4.81 3.74
CA SER A 75 -14.67 5.95 3.52
C SER A 75 -13.47 5.58 2.65
N LEU A 76 -13.05 4.31 2.67
CA LEU A 76 -11.95 3.82 1.82
C LEU A 76 -12.42 3.45 0.41
N ALA A 77 -13.74 3.36 0.17
CA ALA A 77 -14.26 2.83 -1.07
C ALA A 77 -14.18 3.79 -2.26
N ALA A 78 -14.29 5.09 -2.00
CA ALA A 78 -14.24 6.12 -3.03
C ALA A 78 -13.66 7.42 -2.48
N ALA A 79 -13.01 8.20 -3.34
CA ALA A 79 -12.43 9.50 -3.00
C ALA A 79 -13.45 10.42 -2.31
N ALA A 80 -14.66 10.53 -2.85
CA ALA A 80 -15.71 11.40 -2.29
C ALA A 80 -16.13 11.01 -0.87
N ASN A 81 -15.94 9.75 -0.48
CA ASN A 81 -16.29 9.25 0.85
C ASN A 81 -15.17 9.45 1.87
N SER A 82 -13.94 9.71 1.41
CA SER A 82 -12.75 9.86 2.25
C SER A 82 -12.86 11.07 3.18
N LEU A 83 -12.00 11.11 4.19
CA LEU A 83 -11.79 12.34 4.96
C LEU A 83 -11.11 13.39 4.07
N GLY A 84 -11.76 14.55 3.91
CA GLY A 84 -11.37 15.57 2.94
C GLY A 84 -12.02 15.42 1.55
N GLY A 85 -12.74 14.32 1.29
CA GLY A 85 -13.55 14.15 0.07
C GLY A 85 -12.77 13.98 -1.23
N ALA A 86 -11.47 13.69 -1.14
CA ALA A 86 -10.59 13.50 -2.29
C ALA A 86 -9.45 12.53 -1.98
N ASP A 87 -8.82 12.01 -3.04
CA ASP A 87 -7.53 11.32 -2.95
C ASP A 87 -6.41 12.35 -3.16
N THR A 88 -5.40 12.35 -2.28
CA THR A 88 -4.25 13.26 -2.40
C THR A 88 -3.07 12.53 -3.04
N THR A 89 -2.23 13.26 -3.77
CA THR A 89 -1.00 12.65 -4.31
C THR A 89 -0.02 12.44 -3.17
N TYR A 90 0.35 11.18 -2.95
CA TYR A 90 1.36 10.79 -1.96
C TYR A 90 2.73 10.60 -2.59
N GLY A 91 2.80 10.00 -3.78
CA GLY A 91 4.03 9.85 -4.55
C GLY A 91 3.83 10.37 -5.97
N ALA A 92 4.63 11.35 -6.38
CA ALA A 92 4.34 12.20 -7.53
C ALA A 92 4.34 11.48 -8.89
N ALA A 93 5.24 10.52 -9.09
CA ALA A 93 5.42 9.80 -10.37
C ALA A 93 6.27 8.53 -10.19
N ASN A 94 6.43 7.76 -11.28
CA ASN A 94 7.30 6.58 -11.38
C ASN A 94 6.95 5.41 -10.45
N TRP A 95 5.70 5.34 -9.98
CA TRP A 95 5.16 4.23 -9.20
C TRP A 95 4.39 3.25 -10.08
N THR A 96 4.66 3.17 -11.39
CA THR A 96 4.00 2.18 -12.26
C THR A 96 4.43 0.76 -11.90
N VAL A 97 3.67 -0.26 -12.32
CA VAL A 97 4.07 -1.67 -12.18
C VAL A 97 5.38 -1.96 -12.94
N ALA A 98 5.62 -1.27 -14.07
CA ALA A 98 6.84 -1.46 -14.83
C ALA A 98 8.07 -0.90 -14.09
N SER A 99 7.93 0.26 -13.44
CA SER A 99 9.00 0.93 -12.71
C SER A 99 9.22 0.34 -11.31
N VAL A 100 8.14 -0.05 -10.65
CA VAL A 100 8.12 -0.56 -9.27
C VAL A 100 7.24 -1.81 -9.22
N PRO A 101 7.74 -2.97 -9.66
CA PRO A 101 6.97 -4.20 -9.74
C PRO A 101 6.35 -4.63 -8.41
N PHE A 102 6.99 -4.29 -7.29
CA PHE A 102 6.51 -4.66 -5.95
C PHE A 102 6.61 -3.48 -4.98
N VAL A 103 5.54 -3.27 -4.21
CA VAL A 103 5.48 -2.26 -3.13
C VAL A 103 4.74 -2.89 -1.95
N MET A 104 5.33 -2.78 -0.78
CA MET A 104 4.82 -3.29 0.50
C MET A 104 4.90 -2.18 1.54
N GLY A 105 3.95 -2.17 2.46
CA GLY A 105 3.93 -1.25 3.59
C GLY A 105 4.24 -2.00 4.84
N THR A 106 5.01 -1.37 5.71
CA THR A 106 5.28 -1.88 7.04
C THR A 106 4.69 -0.93 8.06
N PRO A 107 4.49 -1.40 9.30
CA PRO A 107 4.50 -0.49 10.43
C PRO A 107 5.76 0.38 10.42
N ASP A 108 5.80 1.34 11.34
CA ASP A 108 6.96 2.17 11.62
C ASP A 108 8.21 1.30 11.90
N ALA A 109 9.12 1.25 10.94
CA ALA A 109 10.32 0.44 10.92
C ALA A 109 11.59 1.24 11.23
N ASP A 110 11.53 2.58 11.15
CA ASP A 110 12.62 3.49 11.52
C ASP A 110 12.37 4.32 12.80
N ASN A 111 11.23 4.09 13.45
CA ASN A 111 10.79 4.69 14.71
C ASN A 111 10.46 6.20 14.59
N ASP A 112 9.91 6.63 13.45
CA ASP A 112 9.45 8.00 13.18
C ASP A 112 7.93 8.22 13.43
N SER A 113 7.26 7.18 13.92
CA SER A 113 5.82 7.08 14.16
C SER A 113 4.93 7.05 12.90
N VAL A 114 5.51 6.99 11.70
CA VAL A 114 4.81 6.92 10.41
C VAL A 114 4.99 5.52 9.80
N PRO A 115 3.95 4.94 9.18
CA PRO A 115 4.11 3.69 8.42
C PRO A 115 5.05 3.87 7.21
N ASP A 116 5.97 2.93 7.05
CA ASP A 116 6.99 2.95 5.99
C ASP A 116 6.64 2.12 4.76
N ILE A 117 7.41 2.31 3.68
CA ILE A 117 7.25 1.59 2.43
C ILE A 117 8.55 0.91 2.01
N TRP A 118 8.43 -0.36 1.62
CA TRP A 118 9.45 -1.11 0.90
C TRP A 118 9.05 -1.28 -0.56
N ALA A 119 10.00 -1.05 -1.47
CA ALA A 119 9.77 -1.12 -2.90
C ALA A 119 10.86 -1.93 -3.62
N VAL A 120 10.47 -2.73 -4.61
CA VAL A 120 11.40 -3.31 -5.58
C VAL A 120 11.31 -2.51 -6.86
N ARG A 121 12.44 -1.99 -7.34
CA ARG A 121 12.54 -1.25 -8.59
C ARG A 121 12.68 -2.18 -9.80
N SER A 122 12.51 -1.65 -11.00
CA SER A 122 12.56 -2.41 -12.26
C SER A 122 13.93 -3.06 -12.55
N ASP A 123 15.00 -2.47 -12.00
CA ASP A 123 16.35 -3.01 -11.99
C ASP A 123 16.55 -4.14 -10.96
N GLY A 124 15.58 -4.36 -10.08
CA GLY A 124 15.61 -5.35 -9.02
C GLY A 124 16.27 -4.88 -7.72
N SER A 125 16.62 -3.59 -7.59
CA SER A 125 17.06 -3.03 -6.32
C SER A 125 15.90 -2.95 -5.32
N VAL A 126 16.21 -3.13 -4.03
CA VAL A 126 15.26 -3.00 -2.93
C VAL A 126 15.48 -1.65 -2.24
N ARG A 127 14.39 -0.87 -2.14
CA ARG A 127 14.37 0.48 -1.59
C ARG A 127 13.53 0.51 -0.32
N PHE A 128 14.06 1.20 0.69
CA PHE A 128 13.31 1.61 1.87
C PHE A 128 12.93 3.08 1.75
N HIS A 129 11.68 3.38 2.01
CA HIS A 129 11.13 4.71 2.00
C HIS A 129 10.54 5.00 3.37
N PRO A 130 11.19 5.85 4.18
CA PRO A 130 10.58 6.43 5.36
C PRO A 130 9.21 7.02 5.02
N GLY A 131 8.23 6.77 5.87
CA GLY A 131 6.89 7.31 5.74
C GLY A 131 6.87 8.84 5.76
N SER A 132 5.72 9.41 5.41
CA SER A 132 5.45 10.84 5.57
C SER A 132 3.97 11.07 5.79
N ARG A 133 3.62 12.12 6.53
CA ARG A 133 2.20 12.49 6.75
C ARG A 133 1.56 13.14 5.54
N THR A 134 2.38 13.61 4.60
CA THR A 134 1.92 14.46 3.49
C THR A 134 2.26 13.85 2.14
N ALA A 135 3.53 13.54 1.91
CA ALA A 135 4.01 13.01 0.64
C ALA A 135 5.33 12.25 0.80
N LEU A 136 5.45 11.15 0.07
CA LEU A 136 6.66 10.39 -0.13
C LEU A 136 7.52 11.06 -1.22
N SER A 137 8.77 11.36 -0.88
CA SER A 137 9.71 12.04 -1.78
C SER A 137 11.00 11.23 -1.98
N GLY A 138 11.68 11.49 -3.09
CA GLY A 138 12.92 10.80 -3.45
C GLY A 138 12.74 9.34 -3.90
N ASP A 139 13.86 8.68 -4.17
CA ASP A 139 13.93 7.29 -4.65
C ASP A 139 14.08 6.25 -3.52
N GLY A 140 14.04 6.70 -2.26
CA GLY A 140 14.29 5.86 -1.09
C GLY A 140 15.76 5.45 -0.93
N GLY A 141 16.10 4.97 0.26
CA GLY A 141 17.41 4.40 0.55
C GLY A 141 17.57 3.04 -0.12
N GLU A 142 18.70 2.79 -0.79
CA GLU A 142 19.02 1.47 -1.31
C GLU A 142 19.45 0.54 -0.18
N MET A 143 18.69 -0.53 0.02
CA MET A 143 18.98 -1.55 1.03
C MET A 143 19.59 -2.80 0.41
N VAL A 144 19.22 -3.10 -0.84
CA VAL A 144 19.83 -4.16 -1.64
C VAL A 144 20.03 -3.64 -3.06
N GLY A 145 21.23 -3.81 -3.59
CA GLY A 145 21.56 -3.41 -4.96
C GLY A 145 20.83 -4.21 -6.04
N PRO A 146 20.93 -3.79 -7.31
CA PRO A 146 20.20 -4.40 -8.42
C PRO A 146 20.40 -5.91 -8.53
N ASN A 147 19.31 -6.65 -8.38
CA ASN A 147 19.31 -8.10 -8.53
C ASN A 147 17.97 -8.58 -9.12
N SER A 148 18.04 -9.23 -10.27
CA SER A 148 16.86 -9.70 -11.00
C SER A 148 15.97 -10.66 -10.19
N HIS A 149 16.54 -11.34 -9.19
CA HIS A 149 15.83 -12.25 -8.29
C HIS A 149 14.71 -11.57 -7.48
N TRP A 150 14.81 -10.29 -7.16
CA TRP A 150 13.79 -9.59 -6.35
C TRP A 150 12.51 -9.29 -7.13
N ARG A 151 12.59 -9.21 -8.46
CA ARG A 151 11.45 -8.84 -9.33
C ARG A 151 10.32 -9.88 -9.36
N SER A 152 10.60 -11.11 -8.93
CA SER A 152 9.65 -12.22 -8.92
C SER A 152 9.21 -12.64 -7.51
N ARG A 153 9.68 -11.98 -6.45
CA ARG A 153 9.29 -12.28 -5.07
C ARG A 153 7.95 -11.65 -4.73
N ILE A 154 7.20 -12.32 -3.84
CA ILE A 154 5.88 -11.86 -3.35
C ILE A 154 5.97 -11.14 -2.00
N ALA A 155 7.15 -11.11 -1.38
CA ALA A 155 7.42 -10.47 -0.10
C ALA A 155 8.91 -10.09 0.00
N ILE A 156 9.18 -9.07 0.81
CA ILE A 156 10.51 -8.69 1.30
C ILE A 156 10.52 -9.03 2.79
N GLY A 157 11.48 -9.83 3.25
CA GLY A 157 11.57 -10.31 4.63
C GLY A 157 12.86 -11.05 4.89
#